data_AF-A0A834IL61-F1
#
_entry.id   AF-A0A834IL61-F1
#
_cell.length_a   1.000
_cell.length_b   1.000
_cell.length_c   1.000
_cell.angle_alpha   90.00
_cell.angle_beta   90.00
_cell.angle_gamma   90.00
#
_symmetry.space_group_name_H-M   'P 1'
#
loop_
_entity.id
_entity.type
_entity.pdbx_description
1 polymer ?
#
loop_
_entity_poly.entity_id
_entity_poly.type
_entity_poly.pdbx_seq_one_letter_code
_entity_poly.pdbx_strand_id
1 'polypeptide(L)'
;MDAKEIQYYYMAAVNQDISKKFKKASKNQRNENNEANIEVREDEEQFTKSQEIIDLLVAAGYFRARIKGLSPFDKVVGGMVWCIESLNADVDVDLLFQENSTIGQKISLTEKIVVVLPKIKCPYTIEPHQIQGLDFIHIFPVIQWLVKASMEAREEKSSFVRLYAINQFNKAFMITEKTEEKLSQTLENLKIVNDVYRPQRYYKRKNAPPPDILSRVHITLLEYGYRGSTIKSTADDSRDDEKKEARASIEEEQNKLDQLSLNLTAAKEEVFQEIFTEEDKKRLKNHYEILQSELKDGGIQSKNNQKQLLLEEQTRLLETNIVKLKHRKHKVEEEILKQKDVLRETKLARAEAESSFKEFEEEKRMNPSEVKEIEELVILKDKLKSEETQFKESCKQELVRLQKEIEEFKQIKTPTEPNPQLKKEIENVSEKIKLLRLSLAKKNQIVLKLQMQLDDVPNRAEMTQYQKRFLELYNQVAAKHKETKQYYSLYNTLEDKRMYLKKELSLLNSISENYPEAMMSASAREEFMGQFQRIVEGVQQNRLKIEFQISEVKRRRERLNSTLHDLLELQRSYAATLKQLSLECSKYEALLAGKSNTR
;
A
#
# COMPACT_ATOMS: atom_id res chain seq x y z
N MET A 1 -5.48 -46.12 -8.44
CA MET A 1 -5.54 -45.21 -9.60
C MET A 1 -6.21 -43.94 -9.15
N ASP A 2 -5.39 -42.94 -8.85
CA ASP A 2 -5.81 -41.67 -8.29
C ASP A 2 -6.47 -40.80 -9.37
N ALA A 3 -7.44 -39.97 -8.96
CA ALA A 3 -8.14 -39.02 -9.83
C ALA A 3 -7.19 -38.06 -10.59
N LYS A 4 -5.93 -37.90 -10.13
CA LYS A 4 -4.88 -37.14 -10.82
C LYS A 4 -4.34 -37.83 -12.08
N GLU A 5 -4.26 -39.16 -12.11
CA GLU A 5 -3.76 -39.90 -13.28
C GLU A 5 -4.77 -39.89 -14.44
N ILE A 6 -6.07 -39.95 -14.11
CA ILE A 6 -7.16 -39.91 -15.10
C ILE A 6 -7.23 -38.54 -15.78
N GLN A 7 -6.99 -37.46 -15.02
CA GLN A 7 -6.97 -36.10 -15.56
C GLN A 7 -5.73 -35.83 -16.44
N TYR A 8 -4.59 -36.43 -16.10
CA TYR A 8 -3.36 -36.33 -16.89
C TYR A 8 -3.49 -37.05 -18.25
N TYR A 9 -4.11 -38.23 -18.27
CA TYR A 9 -4.36 -38.98 -19.51
C TYR A 9 -5.39 -38.31 -20.43
N TYR A 10 -6.46 -37.72 -19.86
CA TYR A 10 -7.46 -37.01 -20.66
C TYR A 10 -6.92 -35.72 -21.29
N MET A 11 -6.06 -34.97 -20.57
CA MET A 11 -5.39 -33.79 -21.12
C MET A 11 -4.34 -34.14 -22.18
N ALA A 12 -3.62 -35.26 -22.02
CA ALA A 12 -2.64 -35.71 -23.01
C ALA A 12 -3.30 -36.16 -24.33
N ALA A 13 -4.45 -36.84 -24.27
CA ALA A 13 -5.18 -37.30 -25.45
C ALA A 13 -5.80 -36.14 -26.24
N VAL A 14 -6.44 -35.19 -25.56
CA VAL A 14 -7.05 -34.01 -26.20
C VAL A 14 -5.98 -33.12 -26.87
N ASN A 15 -4.78 -33.02 -26.29
CA ASN A 15 -3.67 -32.26 -26.87
C ASN A 15 -3.09 -32.90 -28.15
N GLN A 16 -3.13 -34.23 -28.28
CA GLN A 16 -2.66 -34.92 -29.50
C GLN A 16 -3.61 -34.71 -30.69
N ASP A 17 -4.92 -34.68 -30.47
CA ASP A 17 -5.90 -34.46 -31.55
C ASP A 17 -5.95 -33.00 -32.02
N ILE A 18 -5.71 -32.05 -31.11
CA ILE A 18 -5.53 -30.63 -31.45
C ILE A 18 -4.25 -30.46 -32.28
N SER A 19 -3.13 -31.09 -31.89
CA SER A 19 -1.87 -31.08 -32.66
C SER A 19 -2.02 -31.67 -34.08
N LYS A 20 -2.81 -32.74 -34.24
CA LYS A 20 -3.11 -33.33 -35.56
C LYS A 20 -3.98 -32.42 -36.44
N LYS A 21 -4.96 -31.72 -35.85
CA LYS A 21 -5.77 -30.72 -36.59
C LYS A 21 -4.93 -29.51 -37.02
N PHE A 22 -4.00 -29.03 -36.18
CA PHE A 22 -3.07 -27.95 -36.55
C PHE A 22 -2.08 -28.35 -37.65
N LYS A 23 -1.55 -29.58 -37.64
CA LYS A 23 -0.67 -30.08 -38.71
C LYS A 23 -1.39 -30.22 -40.06
N LYS A 24 -2.69 -30.54 -40.06
CA LYS A 24 -3.51 -30.63 -41.30
C LYS A 24 -3.85 -29.24 -41.86
N ALA A 25 -4.17 -28.26 -41.01
CA ALA A 25 -4.42 -26.89 -41.42
C ALA A 25 -3.16 -26.20 -41.98
N SER A 26 -1.99 -26.47 -41.39
CA SER A 26 -0.71 -25.91 -41.83
C SER A 26 -0.19 -26.51 -43.15
N LYS A 27 -0.63 -27.71 -43.53
CA LYS A 27 -0.31 -28.33 -44.83
C LYS A 27 -1.14 -27.75 -45.98
N ASN A 28 -2.38 -27.34 -45.71
CA ASN A 28 -3.26 -26.77 -46.74
C ASN A 28 -2.90 -25.31 -47.10
N GLN A 29 -2.24 -24.56 -46.20
CA GLN A 29 -1.76 -23.21 -46.48
C GLN A 29 -0.40 -23.15 -47.21
N ARG A 30 0.34 -24.26 -47.31
CA ARG A 30 1.65 -24.32 -47.98
C ARG A 30 1.58 -24.49 -49.50
N ASN A 31 0.39 -24.69 -50.08
CA ASN A 31 0.24 -24.96 -51.51
C ASN A 31 -0.04 -23.73 -52.40
N GLU A 32 -0.15 -22.52 -51.84
CA GLU A 32 -0.49 -21.33 -52.66
C GLU A 32 0.61 -20.30 -52.87
N ASN A 33 1.76 -20.37 -52.18
CA ASN A 33 2.84 -19.41 -52.37
C ASN A 33 4.14 -20.10 -52.76
N ASN A 34 4.32 -20.30 -54.07
CA ASN A 34 5.56 -20.75 -54.70
C ASN A 34 6.36 -19.52 -55.15
N GLU A 35 7.18 -18.94 -54.27
CA GLU A 35 8.27 -18.04 -54.67
C GLU A 35 9.52 -18.32 -53.81
N ALA A 36 10.53 -18.90 -54.48
CA ALA A 36 11.96 -18.94 -54.17
C ALA A 36 12.39 -19.05 -52.68
N ASN A 37 12.42 -20.29 -52.16
CA ASN A 37 13.17 -20.61 -50.95
C ASN A 37 14.68 -20.55 -51.23
N ILE A 38 15.33 -19.52 -50.72
CA ILE A 38 16.74 -19.60 -50.32
C ILE A 38 16.74 -20.34 -48.98
N GLU A 39 17.18 -21.60 -48.97
CA GLU A 39 17.39 -22.40 -47.76
C GLU A 39 18.49 -21.75 -46.90
N VAL A 40 18.10 -20.88 -45.98
CA VAL A 40 18.90 -20.58 -44.79
C VAL A 40 18.53 -21.63 -43.75
N ARG A 41 19.41 -22.60 -43.59
CA ARG A 41 19.39 -23.63 -42.56
C ARG A 41 19.57 -22.95 -41.19
N GLU A 42 18.48 -22.47 -40.59
CA GLU A 42 18.46 -22.07 -39.17
C GLU A 42 18.00 -23.28 -38.32
N ASP A 43 18.84 -23.67 -37.37
CA ASP A 43 18.88 -25.00 -36.77
C ASP A 43 17.65 -25.36 -35.92
N GLU A 44 17.03 -26.51 -36.20
CA GLU A 44 15.92 -27.07 -35.41
C GLU A 44 16.28 -27.24 -33.92
N GLU A 45 17.57 -27.43 -33.62
CA GLU A 45 18.11 -27.54 -32.27
C GLU A 45 18.01 -26.22 -31.48
N GLN A 46 18.28 -25.08 -32.12
CA GLN A 46 18.19 -23.75 -31.49
C GLN A 46 16.74 -23.42 -31.11
N PHE A 47 15.78 -23.77 -31.97
CA PHE A 47 14.37 -23.57 -31.69
C PHE A 47 13.86 -24.44 -30.53
N THR A 48 14.30 -25.71 -30.49
CA THR A 48 13.98 -26.63 -29.39
C THR A 48 14.53 -26.11 -28.06
N LYS A 49 15.80 -25.68 -28.04
CA LYS A 49 16.43 -25.07 -26.85
C LYS A 49 15.76 -23.77 -26.42
N SER A 50 15.33 -22.95 -27.37
CA SER A 50 14.57 -21.72 -27.09
C SER A 50 13.26 -22.01 -26.33
N GLN A 51 12.52 -23.05 -26.75
CA GLN A 51 11.30 -23.48 -26.06
C GLN A 51 11.58 -24.01 -24.65
N GLU A 52 12.62 -24.85 -24.49
CA GLU A 52 13.03 -25.35 -23.18
C GLU A 52 13.40 -24.22 -22.21
N ILE A 53 14.09 -23.18 -22.69
CA ILE A 53 14.42 -21.97 -21.90
C ILE A 53 13.13 -21.28 -21.43
N ILE A 54 12.17 -21.09 -22.33
CA ILE A 54 10.89 -20.43 -22.01
C ILE A 54 10.13 -21.23 -20.96
N ASP A 55 10.07 -22.56 -21.11
CA ASP A 55 9.35 -23.42 -20.17
C ASP A 55 10.02 -23.44 -18.78
N LEU A 56 11.36 -23.46 -18.71
CA LEU A 56 12.09 -23.33 -17.45
C LEU A 56 11.83 -21.99 -16.75
N LEU A 57 11.85 -20.88 -17.50
CA LEU A 57 11.56 -19.55 -16.95
C LEU A 57 10.11 -19.45 -16.45
N VAL A 58 9.15 -20.01 -17.18
CA VAL A 58 7.74 -20.03 -16.77
C VAL A 58 7.55 -20.91 -15.53
N ALA A 59 8.19 -22.08 -15.46
CA ALA A 59 8.14 -22.95 -14.29
C ALA A 59 8.76 -22.28 -13.05
N ALA A 60 9.80 -21.46 -13.24
CA ALA A 60 10.43 -20.69 -12.18
C ALA A 60 9.55 -19.54 -11.65
N GLY A 61 8.55 -19.09 -12.43
CA GLY A 61 7.62 -18.01 -12.08
C GLY A 61 7.70 -16.75 -12.96
N TYR A 62 8.52 -16.75 -14.03
CA TYR A 62 8.62 -15.64 -14.99
C TYR A 62 7.61 -15.80 -16.13
N PHE A 63 6.37 -15.37 -15.91
CA PHE A 63 5.28 -15.53 -16.90
C PHE A 63 5.39 -14.64 -18.14
N ARG A 64 6.22 -13.58 -18.11
CA ARG A 64 6.42 -12.68 -19.27
C ARG A 64 7.02 -13.41 -20.47
N ALA A 65 7.73 -14.53 -20.27
CA ALA A 65 8.25 -15.36 -21.36
C ALA A 65 7.14 -15.97 -22.26
N ARG A 66 5.89 -16.09 -21.77
CA ARG A 66 4.74 -16.64 -22.52
C ARG A 66 4.06 -15.62 -23.44
N ILE A 67 4.37 -14.32 -23.31
CA ILE A 67 3.72 -13.27 -24.11
C ILE A 67 4.12 -13.43 -25.59
N LYS A 68 3.13 -13.60 -26.47
CA LYS A 68 3.35 -13.85 -27.92
C LYS A 68 3.90 -12.64 -28.69
N GLY A 69 3.78 -11.43 -28.14
CA GLY A 69 4.27 -10.18 -28.75
C GLY A 69 5.66 -9.72 -28.31
N LEU A 70 6.35 -10.47 -27.46
CA LEU A 70 7.69 -10.11 -26.96
C LEU A 70 8.78 -10.80 -27.78
N SER A 71 9.88 -10.08 -28.09
CA SER A 71 10.98 -10.67 -28.88
C SER A 71 11.67 -11.82 -28.11
N PRO A 72 12.22 -12.84 -28.81
CA PRO A 72 12.95 -13.93 -28.15
C PRO A 72 14.12 -13.43 -27.27
N PHE A 73 14.82 -12.38 -27.72
CA PHE A 73 15.86 -11.70 -26.96
C PHE A 73 15.33 -11.14 -25.63
N ASP A 74 14.23 -10.39 -25.69
CA ASP A 74 13.65 -9.74 -24.51
C ASP A 74 13.08 -10.76 -23.51
N LYS A 75 12.58 -11.91 -23.99
CA LYS A 75 12.12 -13.02 -23.14
C LYS A 75 13.28 -13.62 -22.34
N VAL A 76 14.40 -13.89 -23.00
CA VAL A 76 15.58 -14.52 -22.41
C VAL A 76 16.33 -13.55 -21.50
N VAL A 77 16.64 -12.35 -21.98
CA VAL A 77 17.37 -11.34 -21.21
C VAL A 77 16.57 -10.86 -20.00
N GLY A 78 15.26 -10.62 -20.16
CA GLY A 78 14.39 -10.30 -19.04
C GLY A 78 14.31 -11.44 -18.01
N GLY A 79 14.32 -12.69 -18.47
CA GLY A 79 14.40 -13.87 -17.59
C GLY A 79 15.71 -13.96 -16.83
N MET A 80 16.85 -13.69 -17.48
CA MET A 80 18.17 -13.67 -16.84
C MET A 80 18.27 -12.57 -15.77
N VAL A 81 17.85 -11.34 -16.10
CA VAL A 81 17.83 -10.22 -15.15
C VAL A 81 16.96 -10.56 -13.94
N TRP A 82 15.76 -11.10 -14.16
CA TRP A 82 14.85 -11.48 -13.08
C TRP A 82 15.43 -12.55 -12.14
N CYS A 83 16.18 -13.51 -12.69
CA CYS A 83 16.89 -14.50 -11.86
C CYS A 83 18.03 -13.84 -11.06
N ILE A 84 18.78 -12.92 -11.67
CA ILE A 84 19.89 -12.20 -11.04
C ILE A 84 19.40 -11.30 -9.90
N GLU A 85 18.33 -10.52 -10.11
CA GLU A 85 17.70 -9.69 -9.07
C GLU A 85 17.27 -10.52 -7.85
N SER A 86 16.86 -11.77 -8.09
CA SER A 86 16.36 -12.66 -7.04
C SER A 86 17.46 -13.29 -6.21
N LEU A 87 18.71 -13.29 -6.70
CA LEU A 87 19.88 -13.81 -5.98
C LEU A 87 20.41 -12.83 -4.93
N ASN A 88 19.86 -11.60 -4.85
CA ASN A 88 20.14 -10.61 -3.82
C ASN A 88 21.66 -10.35 -3.61
N ALA A 89 22.44 -10.55 -4.67
CA ALA A 89 23.86 -10.26 -4.70
C ALA A 89 24.06 -8.74 -4.77
N ASP A 90 25.06 -8.23 -4.05
CA ASP A 90 25.46 -6.82 -4.03
C ASP A 90 26.08 -6.45 -5.38
N VAL A 91 25.19 -6.29 -6.37
CA VAL A 91 25.53 -6.01 -7.75
C VAL A 91 25.20 -4.54 -7.97
N ASP A 92 26.25 -3.73 -7.91
CA ASP A 92 26.27 -2.28 -8.15
C ASP A 92 26.06 -1.96 -9.65
N VAL A 93 25.05 -2.57 -10.26
CA VAL A 93 24.70 -2.45 -11.68
C VAL A 93 23.19 -2.42 -11.80
N ASP A 94 22.62 -1.26 -12.13
CA ASP A 94 21.21 -1.12 -12.48
C ASP A 94 20.92 -1.93 -13.77
N LEU A 95 20.32 -3.11 -13.58
CA LEU A 95 19.79 -3.96 -14.64
C LEU A 95 18.35 -3.55 -14.99
N LEU A 96 18.11 -2.26 -15.18
CA LEU A 96 16.80 -1.74 -15.56
C LEU A 96 16.45 -2.20 -16.99
N PHE A 97 15.59 -3.21 -17.09
CA PHE A 97 15.06 -3.67 -18.38
C PHE A 97 13.96 -2.73 -18.87
N GLN A 98 14.11 -2.19 -20.09
CA GLN A 98 13.10 -1.39 -20.79
C GLN A 98 12.61 -2.12 -22.04
N GLU A 99 11.29 -2.27 -22.18
CA GLU A 99 10.68 -2.81 -23.40
C GLU A 99 10.94 -1.86 -24.58
N ASN A 100 11.40 -2.40 -25.72
CA ASN A 100 11.83 -1.65 -26.92
C ASN A 100 13.14 -0.85 -26.76
N SER A 101 14.10 -1.36 -26.01
CA SER A 101 15.45 -0.78 -25.91
C SER A 101 16.14 -0.68 -27.28
N THR A 102 16.86 0.43 -27.50
CA THR A 102 17.70 0.63 -28.70
C THR A 102 18.81 -0.43 -28.78
N ILE A 103 19.31 -0.73 -29.99
CA ILE A 103 20.35 -1.76 -30.19
C ILE A 103 21.59 -1.54 -29.31
N GLY A 104 22.01 -0.27 -29.12
CA GLY A 104 23.12 0.07 -28.23
C GLY A 104 22.83 -0.18 -26.74
N GLN A 105 21.59 0.03 -26.29
CA GLN A 105 21.17 -0.32 -24.93
C GLN A 105 21.10 -1.83 -24.73
N LYS A 106 20.67 -2.59 -25.74
CA LYS A 106 20.67 -4.06 -25.71
C LYS A 106 22.09 -4.63 -25.56
N ILE A 107 23.06 -4.07 -26.28
CA ILE A 107 24.48 -4.45 -26.19
C ILE A 107 25.05 -4.09 -24.80
N SER A 108 24.80 -2.88 -24.31
CA SER A 108 25.27 -2.48 -22.98
C SER A 108 24.66 -3.34 -21.86
N LEU A 109 23.40 -3.76 -22.01
CA LEU A 109 22.74 -4.64 -21.05
C LEU A 109 23.32 -6.06 -21.06
N THR A 110 23.60 -6.64 -22.23
CA THR A 110 24.21 -7.98 -22.32
C THR A 110 25.63 -7.99 -21.77
N GLU A 111 26.43 -6.95 -22.03
CA GLU A 111 27.76 -6.78 -21.42
C GLU A 111 27.69 -6.72 -19.89
N LYS A 112 26.75 -5.93 -19.35
CA LYS A 112 26.52 -5.85 -17.90
C LYS A 112 26.15 -7.21 -17.30
N ILE A 113 25.26 -7.96 -17.93
CA ILE A 113 24.87 -9.30 -17.47
C ILE A 113 26.08 -10.23 -17.43
N VAL A 114 26.91 -10.24 -18.49
CA VAL A 114 28.12 -11.08 -18.55
C VAL A 114 29.12 -10.73 -17.44
N VAL A 115 29.26 -9.45 -17.08
CA VAL A 115 30.12 -9.01 -15.96
C VAL A 115 29.59 -9.47 -14.60
N VAL A 116 28.27 -9.67 -14.47
CA VAL A 116 27.64 -10.08 -13.20
C VAL A 116 27.72 -11.59 -12.96
N LEU A 117 27.70 -12.41 -14.02
CA LEU A 117 27.72 -13.88 -13.90
C LEU A 117 28.91 -14.44 -13.08
N PRO A 118 30.16 -13.94 -13.22
CA PRO A 118 31.26 -14.35 -12.34
C PRO A 118 31.09 -13.92 -10.88
N LYS A 119 30.49 -12.74 -10.63
CA LYS A 119 30.28 -12.21 -9.27
C LYS A 119 29.30 -13.07 -8.47
N ILE A 120 28.30 -13.63 -9.14
CA ILE A 120 27.32 -14.56 -8.55
C ILE A 120 27.83 -16.01 -8.49
N LYS A 121 29.09 -16.27 -8.86
CA LYS A 121 29.72 -17.62 -8.91
C LYS A 121 29.05 -18.58 -9.91
N CYS A 122 28.55 -18.08 -11.04
CA CYS A 122 28.09 -18.94 -12.12
C CYS A 122 29.28 -19.73 -12.73
N PRO A 123 29.18 -21.06 -12.89
CA PRO A 123 30.26 -21.88 -13.45
C PRO A 123 30.36 -21.81 -14.99
N TYR A 124 29.36 -21.22 -15.66
CA TYR A 124 29.30 -21.14 -17.12
C TYR A 124 29.70 -19.74 -17.61
N THR A 125 30.62 -19.70 -18.58
CA THR A 125 31.07 -18.47 -19.24
C THR A 125 30.27 -18.24 -20.52
N ILE A 126 29.77 -17.02 -20.72
CA ILE A 126 29.07 -16.62 -21.94
C ILE A 126 29.61 -15.27 -22.41
N GLU A 127 29.63 -15.07 -23.72
CA GLU A 127 30.04 -13.81 -24.33
C GLU A 127 28.83 -12.95 -24.73
N PRO A 128 28.96 -11.61 -24.73
CA PRO A 128 27.83 -10.72 -25.07
C PRO A 128 27.23 -10.98 -26.46
N HIS A 129 28.08 -11.37 -27.43
CA HIS A 129 27.64 -11.68 -28.79
C HIS A 129 26.77 -12.94 -28.86
N GLN A 130 26.93 -13.90 -27.94
CA GLN A 130 26.13 -15.13 -27.90
C GLN A 130 24.70 -14.84 -27.45
N ILE A 131 24.54 -13.90 -26.50
CA ILE A 131 23.21 -13.46 -26.04
C ILE A 131 22.51 -12.63 -27.11
N GLN A 132 23.26 -11.72 -27.76
CA GLN A 132 22.72 -10.88 -28.83
C GLN A 132 22.39 -11.70 -30.09
N GLY A 133 23.22 -12.68 -30.42
CA GLY A 133 23.06 -13.61 -31.54
C GLY A 133 22.02 -14.71 -31.31
N LEU A 134 21.32 -14.70 -30.17
CA LEU A 134 20.30 -15.69 -29.81
C LEU A 134 20.81 -17.14 -29.85
N ASP A 135 22.03 -17.37 -29.39
CA ASP A 135 22.61 -18.71 -29.31
C ASP A 135 22.08 -19.47 -28.08
N PHE A 136 20.87 -20.02 -28.22
CA PHE A 136 20.15 -20.72 -27.16
C PHE A 136 20.87 -21.96 -26.65
N ILE A 137 21.77 -22.57 -27.43
CA ILE A 137 22.57 -23.73 -27.00
C ILE A 137 23.50 -23.33 -25.86
N HIS A 138 24.21 -22.22 -25.98
CA HIS A 138 25.14 -21.73 -24.96
C HIS A 138 24.43 -20.96 -23.83
N ILE A 139 23.29 -20.35 -24.11
CA ILE A 139 22.47 -19.65 -23.11
C ILE A 139 21.76 -20.63 -22.15
N PHE A 140 21.33 -21.79 -22.65
CA PHE A 140 20.52 -22.75 -21.91
C PHE A 140 21.15 -23.20 -20.56
N PRO A 141 22.42 -23.64 -20.49
CA PRO A 141 23.06 -24.03 -19.23
C PRO A 141 23.09 -22.91 -18.19
N VAL A 142 23.25 -21.67 -18.65
CA VAL A 142 23.31 -20.49 -17.78
C VAL A 142 21.95 -20.18 -17.18
N ILE A 143 20.89 -20.25 -17.99
CA ILE A 143 19.52 -20.09 -17.49
C ILE A 143 19.12 -21.22 -16.55
N GLN A 144 19.47 -22.46 -16.87
CA GLN A 144 19.18 -23.60 -16.00
C GLN A 144 19.81 -23.42 -14.61
N TRP A 145 21.07 -22.98 -14.57
CA TRP A 145 21.76 -22.68 -13.32
C TRP A 145 21.16 -21.47 -12.60
N LEU A 146 20.89 -20.37 -13.30
CA LEU A 146 20.29 -19.16 -12.75
C LEU A 146 18.92 -19.42 -12.13
N VAL A 147 18.07 -20.22 -12.79
CA VAL A 147 16.76 -20.61 -12.28
C VAL A 147 16.90 -21.43 -10.99
N LYS A 148 17.78 -22.43 -10.98
CA LYS A 148 18.04 -23.25 -9.79
C LYS A 148 18.52 -22.39 -8.61
N ALA A 149 19.55 -21.57 -8.84
CA ALA A 149 20.13 -20.71 -7.83
C ALA A 149 19.11 -19.66 -7.33
N SER A 150 18.29 -19.10 -8.23
CA SER A 150 17.23 -18.16 -7.88
C SER A 150 16.13 -18.80 -7.02
N MET A 151 15.78 -20.07 -7.27
CA MET A 151 14.77 -20.78 -6.47
C MET A 151 15.27 -21.05 -5.06
N GLU A 152 16.51 -21.54 -4.92
CA GLU A 152 17.15 -21.79 -3.62
C GLU A 152 17.23 -20.48 -2.78
N ALA A 153 17.69 -19.38 -3.40
CA ALA A 153 17.75 -18.08 -2.72
C ALA A 153 16.37 -17.54 -2.31
N ARG A 154 15.32 -17.80 -3.10
CA ARG A 154 13.95 -17.41 -2.76
C ARG A 154 13.37 -18.24 -1.62
N GLU A 155 13.70 -19.52 -1.54
CA GLU A 155 13.25 -20.39 -0.45
C GLU A 155 13.88 -19.96 0.89
N GLU A 156 15.18 -19.64 0.88
CA GLU A 156 15.88 -19.06 2.03
C GLU A 156 15.29 -17.71 2.43
N LYS A 157 15.08 -16.81 1.46
CA LYS A 157 14.48 -15.49 1.69
C LYS A 157 13.04 -15.59 2.19
N SER A 158 12.25 -16.53 1.66
CA SER A 158 10.88 -16.80 2.12
C SER A 158 10.87 -17.24 3.58
N SER A 159 11.76 -18.16 3.94
CA SER A 159 11.93 -18.61 5.32
C SER A 159 12.33 -17.47 6.26
N PHE A 160 13.29 -16.64 5.84
CA PHE A 160 13.72 -15.46 6.59
C PHE A 160 12.61 -14.41 6.75
N VAL A 161 11.94 -14.03 5.66
CA VAL A 161 10.84 -13.05 5.68
C VAL A 161 9.68 -13.55 6.53
N ARG A 162 9.35 -14.84 6.45
CA ARG A 162 8.34 -15.45 7.30
C ARG A 162 8.73 -15.39 8.78
N LEU A 163 9.97 -15.74 9.12
CA LEU A 163 10.46 -15.67 10.50
C LEU A 163 10.47 -14.22 11.00
N TYR A 164 10.88 -13.26 10.17
CA TYR A 164 10.86 -11.85 10.47
C TYR A 164 9.43 -11.32 10.68
N ALA A 165 8.48 -11.72 9.83
CA ALA A 165 7.07 -11.36 9.97
C ALA A 165 6.47 -11.94 11.26
N ILE A 166 6.77 -13.20 11.59
CA ILE A 166 6.37 -13.82 12.86
C ILE A 166 6.99 -13.07 14.04
N ASN A 167 8.27 -12.71 13.96
CA ASN A 167 8.95 -11.96 15.02
C ASN A 167 8.34 -10.56 15.20
N GLN A 168 8.05 -9.85 14.11
CA GLN A 168 7.39 -8.54 14.18
C GLN A 168 5.96 -8.63 14.71
N PHE A 169 5.22 -9.65 14.28
CA PHE A 169 3.89 -9.93 14.82
C PHE A 169 3.98 -10.19 16.33
N ASN A 170 4.90 -11.03 16.78
CA ASN A 170 5.10 -11.34 18.21
C ASN A 170 5.57 -10.12 19.01
N LYS A 171 6.28 -9.16 18.39
CA LYS A 171 6.66 -7.88 19.02
C LYS A 171 5.47 -6.95 19.23
N ALA A 172 4.61 -6.82 18.21
CA ALA A 172 3.42 -5.97 18.27
C ALA A 172 2.29 -6.60 19.10
N PHE A 173 2.17 -7.92 19.04
CA PHE A 173 1.20 -8.72 19.75
C PHE A 173 1.97 -9.69 20.65
N MET A 174 2.30 -9.24 21.86
CA MET A 174 2.84 -10.11 22.90
C MET A 174 1.79 -11.19 23.18
N ILE A 175 1.99 -12.39 22.62
CA ILE A 175 1.29 -13.60 23.05
C ILE A 175 1.83 -13.90 24.45
N THR A 176 1.26 -13.20 25.44
CA THR A 176 1.50 -13.41 26.86
C THR A 176 0.98 -14.81 27.16
N GLU A 177 1.94 -15.73 27.23
CA GLU A 177 1.82 -17.10 27.72
C GLU A 177 0.63 -17.90 27.18
N LYS A 178 0.95 -18.93 26.39
CA LYS A 178 0.04 -20.06 26.14
C LYS A 178 -0.34 -20.71 27.48
N THR A 179 -1.33 -20.16 28.16
CA THR A 179 -2.15 -20.93 29.08
C THR A 179 -2.95 -21.87 28.21
N GLU A 180 -2.73 -23.18 28.34
CA GLU A 180 -3.47 -24.22 27.60
C GLU A 180 -4.99 -23.99 27.68
N GLU A 181 -5.45 -23.37 28.75
CA GLU A 181 -6.83 -22.93 28.98
C GLU A 181 -7.37 -21.93 27.94
N LYS A 182 -6.61 -20.89 27.55
CA LYS A 182 -7.03 -19.93 26.51
C LYS A 182 -7.03 -20.57 25.13
N LEU A 183 -6.15 -21.54 24.90
CA LEU A 183 -6.09 -22.30 23.67
C LEU A 183 -7.28 -23.26 23.56
N SER A 184 -7.67 -23.89 24.66
CA SER A 184 -8.90 -24.69 24.76
C SER A 184 -10.16 -23.84 24.52
N GLN A 185 -10.24 -22.65 25.14
CA GLN A 185 -11.36 -21.73 24.92
C GLN A 185 -11.42 -21.21 23.48
N THR A 186 -10.29 -20.90 22.86
CA THR A 186 -10.26 -20.48 21.44
C THR A 186 -10.60 -21.63 20.50
N LEU A 187 -10.18 -22.86 20.78
CA LEU A 187 -10.60 -24.06 20.04
C LEU A 187 -12.10 -24.35 20.20
N GLU A 188 -12.66 -24.13 21.37
CA GLU A 188 -14.09 -24.28 21.64
C GLU A 188 -14.92 -23.21 20.93
N ASN A 189 -14.46 -21.96 20.96
CA ASN A 189 -15.04 -20.87 20.17
C ASN A 189 -14.95 -21.14 18.67
N LEU A 190 -13.83 -21.71 18.18
CA LEU A 190 -13.70 -22.11 16.78
C LEU A 190 -14.64 -23.26 16.42
N LYS A 191 -14.90 -24.22 17.33
CA LYS A 191 -15.93 -25.26 17.11
C LYS A 191 -17.31 -24.64 17.02
N ILE A 192 -17.68 -23.73 17.92
CA ILE A 192 -18.97 -23.03 17.90
C ILE A 192 -19.13 -22.27 16.59
N VAL A 193 -18.13 -21.49 16.19
CA VAL A 193 -18.14 -20.76 14.90
C VAL A 193 -18.26 -21.74 13.74
N ASN A 194 -17.50 -22.83 13.72
CA ASN A 194 -17.58 -23.83 12.66
C ASN A 194 -18.93 -24.53 12.62
N ASP A 195 -19.59 -24.72 13.75
CA ASP A 195 -20.94 -25.28 13.84
C ASP A 195 -22.02 -24.28 13.39
N VAL A 196 -21.88 -22.99 13.70
CA VAL A 196 -22.78 -21.92 13.21
C VAL A 196 -22.65 -21.73 11.70
N TYR A 197 -21.42 -21.70 11.18
CA TYR A 197 -21.14 -21.51 9.75
C TYR A 197 -21.07 -22.84 8.97
N ARG A 198 -21.42 -23.97 9.60
CA ARG A 198 -21.42 -25.26 8.94
C ARG A 198 -22.40 -25.21 7.76
N PRO A 199 -22.00 -25.63 6.54
CA PRO A 199 -22.89 -25.65 5.40
C PRO A 199 -24.15 -26.48 5.71
N GLN A 200 -25.29 -25.82 5.84
CA GLN A 200 -26.57 -26.48 6.08
C GLN A 200 -27.20 -26.85 4.74
N ARG A 201 -27.56 -28.12 4.60
CA ARG A 201 -28.23 -28.64 3.40
C ARG A 201 -29.72 -28.31 3.48
N TYR A 202 -30.19 -27.40 2.64
CA TYR A 202 -31.58 -26.96 2.56
C TYR A 202 -32.47 -27.93 1.77
N TYR A 203 -31.91 -28.62 0.76
CA TYR A 203 -32.67 -29.52 -0.10
C TYR A 203 -32.05 -30.92 -0.21
N LYS A 204 -32.88 -31.94 -0.42
CA LYS A 204 -32.51 -33.34 -0.68
C LYS A 204 -33.03 -33.78 -2.04
N ARG A 205 -32.30 -34.68 -2.72
CA ARG A 205 -32.68 -35.23 -4.03
C ARG A 205 -33.86 -36.18 -3.90
N LYS A 206 -34.82 -36.10 -4.85
CA LYS A 206 -35.89 -37.10 -5.01
C LYS A 206 -35.44 -38.32 -5.83
N ASN A 207 -34.62 -38.09 -6.86
CA ASN A 207 -34.28 -39.10 -7.87
C ASN A 207 -32.76 -39.39 -7.92
N ALA A 208 -32.38 -40.48 -8.58
CA ALA A 208 -30.99 -40.86 -8.85
C ALA A 208 -30.25 -39.75 -9.63
N PRO A 209 -28.93 -39.56 -9.42
CA PRO A 209 -28.19 -38.49 -10.06
C PRO A 209 -28.17 -38.64 -11.60
N PRO A 210 -28.34 -37.53 -12.35
CA PRO A 210 -28.14 -37.54 -13.80
C PRO A 210 -26.71 -38.00 -14.17
N PRO A 211 -26.51 -38.56 -15.37
CA PRO A 211 -25.19 -39.03 -15.82
C PRO A 211 -24.18 -37.88 -15.98
N ASP A 212 -24.68 -36.69 -16.33
CA ASP A 212 -23.87 -35.50 -16.58
C ASP A 212 -23.23 -34.91 -15.29
N ILE A 213 -21.94 -34.60 -15.36
CA ILE A 213 -21.14 -34.09 -14.25
C ILE A 213 -21.56 -32.66 -13.89
N LEU A 214 -21.83 -31.81 -14.88
CA LEU A 214 -22.20 -30.41 -14.64
C LEU A 214 -23.55 -30.31 -13.94
N SER A 215 -24.54 -31.08 -14.40
CA SER A 215 -25.85 -31.18 -13.76
C SER A 215 -25.76 -31.68 -12.31
N ARG A 216 -24.87 -32.64 -12.02
CA ARG A 216 -24.63 -33.14 -10.65
C ARG A 216 -24.02 -32.08 -9.74
N VAL A 217 -23.11 -31.24 -10.27
CA VAL A 217 -22.52 -30.10 -9.55
C VAL A 217 -23.58 -29.03 -9.26
N HIS A 218 -24.40 -28.67 -10.25
CA HIS A 218 -25.49 -27.71 -10.05
C HIS A 218 -26.53 -28.19 -9.03
N ILE A 219 -26.90 -29.48 -9.04
CA ILE A 219 -27.79 -30.05 -8.02
C ILE A 219 -27.15 -29.98 -6.63
N THR A 220 -25.86 -30.36 -6.47
CA THR A 220 -25.19 -30.21 -5.16
C THR A 220 -25.15 -28.77 -4.69
N LEU A 221 -24.92 -27.80 -5.58
CA LEU A 221 -24.91 -26.39 -5.22
C LEU A 221 -26.31 -25.92 -4.77
N LEU A 222 -27.36 -26.33 -5.49
CA LEU A 222 -28.74 -26.05 -5.14
C LEU A 222 -29.13 -26.64 -3.78
N GLU A 223 -28.64 -27.82 -3.41
CA GLU A 223 -28.90 -28.44 -2.10
C GLU A 223 -28.43 -27.60 -0.91
N TYR A 224 -27.38 -26.79 -1.09
CA TYR A 224 -26.86 -25.86 -0.08
C TYR A 224 -27.33 -24.41 -0.31
N GLY A 225 -28.35 -24.21 -1.16
CA GLY A 225 -28.99 -22.91 -1.35
C GLY A 225 -28.32 -21.99 -2.37
N TYR A 226 -27.33 -22.49 -3.14
CA TYR A 226 -26.68 -21.69 -4.18
C TYR A 226 -27.55 -21.64 -5.44
N ARG A 227 -28.22 -20.50 -5.66
CA ARG A 227 -29.07 -20.21 -6.83
C ARG A 227 -28.35 -19.33 -7.85
N GLY A 228 -27.08 -19.60 -8.12
CA GLY A 228 -26.28 -18.77 -9.00
C GLY A 228 -26.00 -17.39 -8.40
N SER A 229 -24.81 -16.86 -8.65
CA SER A 229 -24.52 -15.48 -8.29
C SER A 229 -25.40 -14.56 -9.14
N THR A 230 -26.31 -13.80 -8.54
CA THR A 230 -26.81 -12.57 -9.17
C THR A 230 -25.60 -11.70 -9.44
N ILE A 231 -25.06 -11.80 -10.66
CA ILE A 231 -24.02 -10.93 -11.15
C ILE A 231 -24.65 -9.53 -11.15
N LYS A 232 -24.32 -8.74 -10.11
CA LYS A 232 -24.39 -7.28 -10.22
C LYS A 232 -23.47 -6.94 -11.38
N SER A 233 -24.06 -6.67 -12.53
CA SER A 233 -23.37 -6.22 -13.73
C SER A 233 -22.68 -4.89 -13.45
N THR A 234 -21.44 -4.94 -12.98
CA THR A 234 -20.47 -3.87 -13.19
C THR A 234 -19.96 -4.01 -14.62
N ALA A 235 -20.71 -3.46 -15.56
CA ALA A 235 -20.30 -3.34 -16.95
C ALA A 235 -20.95 -2.07 -17.51
N ASP A 236 -20.34 -0.94 -17.14
CA ASP A 236 -20.39 0.26 -17.96
C ASP A 236 -19.45 0.01 -19.13
N ASP A 237 -19.96 0.23 -20.35
CA ASP A 237 -19.22 0.29 -21.61
C ASP A 237 -18.82 -1.03 -22.34
N SER A 238 -19.79 -1.66 -23.02
CA SER A 238 -19.58 -2.32 -24.33
C SER A 238 -20.89 -2.60 -25.10
N ARG A 239 -20.75 -2.89 -26.40
CA ARG A 239 -21.72 -2.83 -27.51
C ARG A 239 -22.99 -3.70 -27.32
N ASP A 240 -24.09 -3.29 -27.94
CA ASP A 240 -25.44 -3.84 -27.69
C ASP A 240 -25.72 -5.24 -28.25
N ASP A 241 -24.91 -5.75 -29.18
CA ASP A 241 -25.12 -7.08 -29.77
C ASP A 241 -24.62 -8.22 -28.87
N GLU A 242 -23.51 -8.03 -28.13
CA GLU A 242 -23.00 -9.02 -27.16
C GLU A 242 -23.92 -9.16 -25.93
N LYS A 243 -24.74 -8.15 -25.62
CA LYS A 243 -25.70 -8.17 -24.51
C LYS A 243 -26.88 -9.11 -24.76
N LYS A 244 -27.27 -9.34 -26.02
CA LYS A 244 -28.40 -10.23 -26.36
C LYS A 244 -28.01 -11.70 -26.24
N GLU A 245 -26.84 -12.09 -26.74
CA GLU A 245 -26.32 -13.46 -26.59
C GLU A 245 -25.98 -13.79 -25.14
N ALA A 246 -25.42 -12.85 -24.38
CA ALA A 246 -25.17 -13.05 -22.95
C ALA A 246 -26.48 -13.20 -22.16
N ARG A 247 -27.52 -12.41 -22.47
CA ARG A 247 -28.85 -12.55 -21.82
C ARG A 247 -29.53 -13.86 -22.16
N ALA A 248 -29.51 -14.28 -23.43
CA ALA A 248 -30.08 -15.57 -23.85
C ALA A 248 -29.37 -16.76 -23.18
N SER A 249 -28.03 -16.70 -23.08
CA SER A 249 -27.24 -17.75 -22.40
C SER A 249 -27.55 -17.83 -20.90
N ILE A 250 -27.74 -16.66 -20.24
CA ILE A 250 -28.11 -16.60 -18.81
C ILE A 250 -29.53 -17.14 -18.60
N GLU A 251 -30.47 -16.82 -19.49
CA GLU A 251 -31.86 -17.26 -19.41
C GLU A 251 -31.97 -18.79 -19.64
N GLU A 252 -31.18 -19.35 -20.56
CA GLU A 252 -31.05 -20.81 -20.72
C GLU A 252 -30.46 -21.50 -19.49
N GLU A 253 -29.44 -20.92 -18.85
CA GLU A 253 -28.87 -21.46 -17.61
C GLU A 253 -29.84 -21.38 -16.42
N GLN A 254 -30.60 -20.29 -16.30
CA GLN A 254 -31.66 -20.15 -15.29
C GLN A 254 -32.77 -21.18 -15.49
N ASN A 255 -33.23 -21.37 -16.73
CA ASN A 255 -34.25 -22.37 -17.06
C ASN A 255 -33.76 -23.80 -16.75
N LYS A 256 -32.48 -24.11 -16.98
CA LYS A 256 -31.87 -25.39 -16.59
C LYS A 256 -31.80 -25.53 -15.07
N LEU A 257 -31.43 -24.49 -14.34
CA LEU A 257 -31.41 -24.50 -12.87
C LEU A 257 -32.81 -24.71 -12.26
N ASP A 258 -33.84 -24.10 -12.85
CA ASP A 258 -35.22 -24.25 -12.39
C ASP A 258 -35.76 -25.67 -12.67
N GLN A 259 -35.46 -26.25 -13.83
CA GLN A 259 -35.75 -27.66 -14.11
C GLN A 259 -35.06 -28.62 -13.14
N LEU A 260 -33.80 -28.33 -12.78
CA LEU A 260 -33.06 -29.12 -11.79
C LEU A 260 -33.61 -28.93 -10.36
N SER A 261 -34.18 -27.76 -10.05
CA SER A 261 -34.79 -27.47 -8.75
C SER A 261 -36.07 -28.26 -8.47
N LEU A 262 -36.83 -28.64 -9.50
CA LEU A 262 -38.03 -29.47 -9.38
C LEU A 262 -37.72 -30.89 -8.84
N ASN A 263 -36.48 -31.36 -9.02
CA ASN A 263 -36.00 -32.66 -8.54
C ASN A 263 -35.56 -32.66 -7.05
N LEU A 264 -35.74 -31.54 -6.34
CA LEU A 264 -35.35 -31.35 -4.95
C LEU A 264 -36.59 -31.27 -4.01
N THR A 265 -36.44 -31.79 -2.78
CA THR A 265 -37.40 -31.62 -1.67
C THR A 265 -36.72 -30.90 -0.52
N ALA A 266 -37.45 -30.08 0.25
CA ALA A 266 -36.92 -29.47 1.47
C ALA A 266 -36.42 -30.56 2.45
N ALA A 267 -35.24 -30.35 3.03
CA ALA A 267 -34.54 -31.37 3.81
C ALA A 267 -35.04 -31.54 5.26
N LYS A 268 -35.84 -30.58 5.77
CA LYS A 268 -36.38 -30.56 7.15
C LYS A 268 -37.79 -29.95 7.20
N GLU A 269 -38.79 -30.79 7.52
CA GLU A 269 -40.04 -30.41 8.18
C GLU A 269 -39.90 -30.78 9.66
N GLU A 270 -39.26 -29.95 10.47
CA GLU A 270 -39.34 -30.06 11.93
C GLU A 270 -39.33 -28.67 12.57
N VAL A 271 -40.47 -28.36 13.21
CA VAL A 271 -40.73 -27.45 14.32
C VAL A 271 -39.65 -26.40 14.59
N PHE A 272 -39.94 -25.18 14.13
CA PHE A 272 -39.24 -23.95 14.50
C PHE A 272 -39.53 -23.62 15.98
N GLN A 273 -38.86 -24.30 16.91
CA GLN A 273 -38.80 -23.86 18.30
C GLN A 273 -37.78 -22.73 18.42
N GLU A 274 -38.36 -21.53 18.30
CA GLU A 274 -37.91 -20.20 18.68
C GLU A 274 -36.63 -20.11 19.54
N ILE A 275 -35.57 -19.57 18.94
CA ILE A 275 -34.54 -18.81 19.67
C ILE A 275 -34.81 -17.32 19.40
N PHE A 276 -35.95 -16.82 19.87
CA PHE A 276 -36.20 -15.39 19.97
C PHE A 276 -36.55 -15.08 21.41
N THR A 277 -35.79 -14.18 22.03
CA THR A 277 -36.13 -13.67 23.35
C THR A 277 -37.45 -12.88 23.25
N GLU A 278 -38.20 -12.76 24.36
CA GLU A 278 -39.44 -11.94 24.41
C GLU A 278 -39.20 -10.49 23.92
N GLU A 279 -37.97 -9.99 24.05
CA GLU A 279 -37.55 -8.71 23.51
C GLU A 279 -37.45 -8.70 21.98
N ASP A 280 -36.98 -9.79 21.37
CA ASP A 280 -36.91 -9.93 19.92
C ASP A 280 -38.30 -10.09 19.28
N LYS A 281 -39.22 -10.78 19.96
CA LYS A 281 -40.64 -10.81 19.56
C LYS A 281 -41.28 -9.42 19.61
N LYS A 282 -41.00 -8.63 20.64
CA LYS A 282 -41.45 -7.23 20.72
C LYS A 282 -40.83 -6.36 19.64
N ARG A 283 -39.53 -6.50 19.36
CA ARG A 283 -38.86 -5.76 18.27
C ARG A 283 -39.42 -6.12 16.90
N LEU A 284 -39.68 -7.41 16.66
CA LEU A 284 -40.25 -7.87 15.40
C LEU A 284 -41.70 -7.39 15.24
N LYS A 285 -42.50 -7.43 16.31
CA LYS A 285 -43.87 -6.90 16.32
C LYS A 285 -43.89 -5.39 16.07
N ASN A 286 -43.01 -4.64 16.73
CA ASN A 286 -42.84 -3.20 16.50
C ASN A 286 -42.37 -2.93 15.06
N HIS A 287 -41.48 -3.75 14.51
CA HIS A 287 -41.04 -3.62 13.12
C HIS A 287 -42.20 -3.84 12.13
N TYR A 288 -43.06 -4.85 12.35
CA TYR A 288 -44.21 -5.08 11.48
C TYR A 288 -45.30 -4.01 11.66
N GLU A 289 -45.49 -3.46 12.86
CA GLU A 289 -46.37 -2.31 13.09
C GLU A 289 -45.84 -1.04 12.41
N ILE A 290 -44.53 -0.81 12.45
CA ILE A 290 -43.87 0.29 11.73
C ILE A 290 -44.05 0.11 10.21
N LEU A 291 -43.82 -1.09 9.67
CA LEU A 291 -43.99 -1.36 8.23
C LEU A 291 -45.44 -1.20 7.77
N GLN A 292 -46.42 -1.60 8.60
CA GLN A 292 -47.84 -1.36 8.34
C GLN A 292 -48.22 0.14 8.43
N SER A 293 -47.56 0.90 9.31
CA SER A 293 -47.73 2.36 9.39
C SER A 293 -47.09 3.09 8.19
N GLU A 294 -45.96 2.59 7.67
CA GLU A 294 -45.29 3.11 6.47
C GLU A 294 -46.14 2.97 5.20
N LEU A 295 -46.90 1.88 5.10
CA LEU A 295 -47.87 1.65 4.03
C LEU A 295 -49.12 2.55 4.12
N LYS A 296 -49.47 3.04 5.32
CA LYS A 296 -50.68 3.85 5.55
C LYS A 296 -50.44 5.36 5.48
N ASP A 297 -49.30 5.86 5.96
CA ASP A 297 -49.10 7.31 6.21
C ASP A 297 -48.13 8.02 5.24
N GLY A 298 -47.74 7.40 4.13
CA GLY A 298 -46.99 8.08 3.05
C GLY A 298 -45.62 8.67 3.46
N GLY A 299 -44.99 8.13 4.51
CA GLY A 299 -43.61 8.45 4.88
C GLY A 299 -43.39 9.71 5.74
N ILE A 300 -44.45 10.35 6.27
CA ILE A 300 -44.30 11.51 7.16
C ILE A 300 -43.84 11.09 8.56
N GLN A 301 -44.37 10.00 9.12
CA GLN A 301 -43.92 9.45 10.40
C GLN A 301 -42.48 8.89 10.35
N SER A 302 -42.06 8.36 9.20
CA SER A 302 -40.69 7.83 8.99
C SER A 302 -39.62 8.93 9.12
N LYS A 303 -39.88 10.14 8.61
CA LYS A 303 -38.96 11.29 8.78
C LYS A 303 -38.86 11.77 10.22
N ASN A 304 -39.97 11.71 10.97
CA ASN A 304 -39.97 12.06 12.38
C ASN A 304 -39.26 11.01 13.23
N ASN A 305 -39.47 9.71 12.96
CA ASN A 305 -38.77 8.62 13.65
C ASN A 305 -37.27 8.60 13.34
N GLN A 306 -36.86 8.90 12.10
CA GLN A 306 -35.44 9.07 11.77
C GLN A 306 -34.81 10.25 12.52
N LYS A 307 -35.52 11.38 12.63
CA LYS A 307 -35.06 12.51 13.45
C LYS A 307 -34.96 12.15 14.93
N GLN A 308 -35.89 11.34 15.42
CA GLN A 308 -35.93 10.90 16.82
C GLN A 308 -34.77 9.94 17.13
N LEU A 309 -34.48 8.99 16.23
CA LEU A 309 -33.31 8.10 16.33
C LEU A 309 -31.98 8.86 16.28
N LEU A 310 -31.87 9.87 15.41
CA LEU A 310 -30.69 10.74 15.36
C LEU A 310 -30.54 11.56 16.64
N LEU A 311 -31.65 12.05 17.21
CA LEU A 311 -31.63 12.75 18.50
C LEU A 311 -31.20 11.80 19.63
N GLU A 312 -31.73 10.57 19.67
CA GLU A 312 -31.37 9.56 20.67
C GLU A 312 -29.89 9.18 20.59
N GLU A 313 -29.34 9.04 19.38
CA GLU A 313 -27.91 8.78 19.17
C GLU A 313 -27.05 9.96 19.65
N GLN A 314 -27.47 11.20 19.35
CA GLN A 314 -26.81 12.41 19.87
C GLN A 314 -26.90 12.52 21.39
N THR A 315 -28.04 12.16 21.99
CA THR A 315 -28.26 12.20 23.43
C THR A 315 -27.36 11.18 24.13
N ARG A 316 -27.26 9.96 23.59
CA ARG A 316 -26.36 8.92 24.08
C ARG A 316 -24.89 9.33 23.99
N LEU A 317 -24.49 9.99 22.90
CA LEU A 317 -23.13 10.54 22.76
C LEU A 317 -22.85 11.60 23.84
N LEU A 318 -23.80 12.52 24.09
CA LEU A 318 -23.68 13.52 25.14
C LEU A 318 -23.60 12.89 26.54
N GLU A 319 -24.38 11.85 26.83
CA GLU A 319 -24.34 11.12 28.09
C GLU A 319 -22.97 10.46 28.32
N THR A 320 -22.39 9.81 27.30
CA THR A 320 -21.05 9.24 27.41
C THR A 320 -19.98 10.31 27.66
N ASN A 321 -20.15 11.50 27.07
CA ASN A 321 -19.26 12.63 27.31
C ASN A 321 -19.41 13.20 28.72
N ILE A 322 -20.63 13.26 29.26
CA ILE A 322 -20.88 13.66 30.65
C ILE A 322 -20.21 12.69 31.62
N VAL A 323 -20.28 11.38 31.39
CA VAL A 323 -19.61 10.37 32.23
C VAL A 323 -18.08 10.55 32.18
N LYS A 324 -17.51 10.77 30.99
CA LYS A 324 -16.08 11.06 30.82
C LYS A 324 -15.65 12.34 31.55
N LEU A 325 -16.47 13.39 31.48
CA LEU A 325 -16.21 14.66 32.17
C LEU A 325 -16.31 14.51 33.69
N LYS A 326 -17.29 13.75 34.20
CA LYS A 326 -17.39 13.42 35.64
C LYS A 326 -16.16 12.66 36.13
N HIS A 327 -15.68 11.68 35.37
CA HIS A 327 -14.48 10.94 35.73
C HIS A 327 -13.22 11.82 35.72
N ARG A 328 -13.08 12.74 34.75
CA ARG A 328 -12.00 13.73 34.74
C ARG A 328 -12.09 14.68 35.94
N LYS A 329 -13.28 15.16 36.28
CA LYS A 329 -13.49 16.00 37.46
C LYS A 329 -13.05 15.29 38.75
N HIS A 330 -13.45 14.02 38.93
CA HIS A 330 -13.06 13.24 40.09
C HIS A 330 -11.54 13.06 40.20
N LYS A 331 -10.85 12.77 39.08
CA LYS A 331 -9.39 12.67 39.04
C LYS A 331 -8.70 13.98 39.47
N VAL A 332 -9.20 15.11 38.98
CA VAL A 332 -8.66 16.43 39.34
C VAL A 332 -8.93 16.74 40.83
N GLU A 333 -10.10 16.38 41.36
CA GLU A 333 -10.42 16.54 42.78
C GLU A 333 -9.50 15.69 43.67
N GLU A 334 -9.19 14.45 43.28
CA GLU A 334 -8.20 13.60 43.97
C GLU A 334 -6.79 14.20 43.92
N GLU A 335 -6.35 14.75 42.78
CA GLU A 335 -5.05 15.39 42.66
C GLU A 335 -4.95 16.66 43.52
N ILE A 336 -6.01 17.47 43.58
CA ILE A 336 -6.08 18.63 44.46
C ILE A 336 -6.00 18.22 45.93
N LEU A 337 -6.66 17.13 46.32
CA LEU A 337 -6.60 16.64 47.70
C LEU A 337 -5.17 16.22 48.08
N LYS A 338 -4.50 15.44 47.21
CA LYS A 338 -3.10 15.03 47.39
C LYS A 338 -2.16 16.24 47.51
N GLN A 339 -2.35 17.27 46.66
CA GLN A 339 -1.55 18.48 46.72
C GLN A 339 -1.76 19.28 48.01
N LYS A 340 -2.99 19.31 48.55
CA LYS A 340 -3.28 19.96 49.85
C LYS A 340 -2.60 19.25 51.01
N ASP A 341 -2.51 17.92 50.99
CA ASP A 341 -1.84 17.16 52.04
C ASP A 341 -0.32 17.39 52.01
N VAL A 342 0.31 17.37 50.84
CA VAL A 342 1.74 17.73 50.68
C VAL A 342 2.02 19.17 51.15
N LEU A 343 1.12 20.11 50.86
CA LEU A 343 1.26 21.49 51.34
C LEU A 343 1.17 21.57 52.88
N ARG A 344 0.40 20.69 53.53
CA ARG A 344 0.29 20.64 54.98
C ARG A 344 1.57 20.08 55.60
N GLU A 345 2.10 19.00 55.05
CA GLU A 345 3.36 18.38 55.50
C GLU A 345 4.54 19.35 55.36
N THR A 346 4.67 20.03 54.21
CA THR A 346 5.75 21.01 53.99
C THR A 346 5.65 22.21 54.93
N LYS A 347 4.45 22.64 55.32
CA LYS A 347 4.28 23.70 56.32
C LYS A 347 4.70 23.26 57.73
N LEU A 348 4.40 22.02 58.10
CA LEU A 348 4.83 21.45 59.39
C LEU A 348 6.36 21.34 59.45
N ALA A 349 6.98 20.77 58.41
CA ALA A 349 8.43 20.66 58.31
C ALA A 349 9.13 22.04 58.35
N ARG A 350 8.52 23.06 57.73
CA ARG A 350 9.02 24.43 57.80
C ARG A 350 8.93 25.00 59.22
N ALA A 351 7.82 24.78 59.93
CA ALA A 351 7.66 25.25 61.30
C ALA A 351 8.64 24.57 62.26
N GLU A 352 8.89 23.27 62.08
CA GLU A 352 9.91 22.52 62.83
C GLU A 352 11.32 23.06 62.56
N ALA A 353 11.66 23.34 61.30
CA ALA A 353 12.93 23.95 60.92
C ALA A 353 13.09 25.39 61.47
N GLU A 354 12.01 26.15 61.56
CA GLU A 354 12.02 27.48 62.15
C GLU A 354 12.15 27.44 63.68
N SER A 355 11.59 26.42 64.32
CA SER A 355 11.77 26.17 65.76
C SER A 355 13.20 25.78 66.09
N SER A 356 13.79 24.85 65.33
CA SER A 356 15.18 24.44 65.52
C SER A 356 16.16 25.58 65.21
N PHE A 357 15.86 26.43 64.22
CA PHE A 357 16.67 27.62 63.95
C PHE A 357 16.63 28.64 65.11
N LYS A 358 15.48 28.80 65.77
CA LYS A 358 15.36 29.66 66.95
C LYS A 358 16.07 29.08 68.17
N GLU A 359 16.01 27.78 68.38
CA GLU A 359 16.78 27.08 69.43
C GLU A 359 18.29 27.27 69.21
N PHE A 360 18.76 27.17 67.97
CA PHE A 360 20.16 27.46 67.61
C PHE A 360 20.54 28.94 67.84
N GLU A 361 19.64 29.90 67.58
CA GLU A 361 19.90 31.30 67.89
C GLU A 361 19.92 31.58 69.41
N GLU A 362 19.09 30.88 70.18
CA GLU A 362 19.07 30.98 71.65
C GLU A 362 20.32 30.36 72.28
N GLU A 363 20.80 29.21 71.79
CA GLU A 363 22.11 28.64 72.20
C GLU A 363 23.27 29.59 71.90
N LYS A 364 23.22 30.28 70.75
CA LYS A 364 24.20 31.32 70.38
C LYS A 364 24.21 32.52 71.34
N ARG A 365 23.07 32.80 72.00
CA ARG A 365 22.97 33.86 73.02
C ARG A 365 23.41 33.39 74.41
N MET A 366 23.32 32.09 74.70
CA MET A 366 23.61 31.54 76.03
C MET A 366 25.11 31.29 76.26
N ASN A 367 25.92 31.03 75.23
CA ASN A 367 27.37 30.77 75.35
C ASN A 367 28.26 31.71 74.52
N PRO A 368 28.51 32.97 74.95
CA PRO A 368 29.42 33.89 74.26
C PRO A 368 30.92 33.53 74.40
N SER A 369 31.27 32.52 75.22
CA SER A 369 32.66 32.09 75.44
C SER A 369 33.14 31.08 74.39
N GLU A 370 32.28 30.12 74.00
CA GLU A 370 32.61 29.12 72.97
C GLU A 370 32.66 29.74 71.57
N VAL A 371 31.85 30.78 71.31
CA VAL A 371 31.90 31.53 70.04
C VAL A 371 33.23 32.26 69.86
N LYS A 372 33.83 32.78 70.94
CA LYS A 372 35.16 33.41 70.90
C LYS A 372 36.27 32.39 70.67
N GLU A 373 36.19 31.21 71.30
CA GLU A 373 37.12 30.11 71.00
C GLU A 373 37.01 29.66 69.54
N ILE A 374 35.81 29.61 68.97
CA ILE A 374 35.63 29.27 67.56
C ILE A 374 36.16 30.38 66.64
N GLU A 375 35.98 31.66 66.97
CA GLU A 375 36.58 32.77 66.23
C GLU A 375 38.11 32.73 66.30
N GLU A 376 38.68 32.44 67.47
CA GLU A 376 40.13 32.26 67.65
C GLU A 376 40.64 31.04 66.87
N LEU A 377 39.89 29.92 66.85
CA LEU A 377 40.21 28.74 66.05
C LEU A 377 40.08 28.98 64.54
N VAL A 378 39.18 29.86 64.10
CA VAL A 378 39.07 30.27 62.70
C VAL A 378 40.24 31.18 62.30
N ILE A 379 40.64 32.11 63.17
CA ILE A 379 41.84 32.93 62.97
C ILE A 379 43.10 32.05 62.94
N LEU A 380 43.18 31.03 63.80
CA LEU A 380 44.28 30.08 63.84
C LEU A 380 44.28 29.18 62.59
N LYS A 381 43.12 28.75 62.10
CA LYS A 381 42.97 28.03 60.84
C LYS A 381 43.40 28.88 59.64
N ASP A 382 43.07 30.16 59.62
CA ASP A 382 43.46 31.06 58.52
C ASP A 382 44.96 31.39 58.56
N LYS A 383 45.55 31.51 59.75
CA LYS A 383 47.02 31.57 59.94
C LYS A 383 47.69 30.28 59.46
N LEU A 384 47.21 29.11 59.89
CA LEU A 384 47.74 27.82 59.44
C LEU A 384 47.59 27.63 57.92
N LYS A 385 46.50 28.12 57.31
CA LYS A 385 46.37 28.14 55.85
C LYS A 385 47.41 29.04 55.19
N SER A 386 47.67 30.22 55.76
CA SER A 386 48.69 31.13 55.22
C SER A 386 50.10 30.51 55.32
N GLU A 387 50.41 29.85 56.43
CA GLU A 387 51.65 29.09 56.62
C GLU A 387 51.71 27.87 55.70
N GLU A 388 50.60 27.16 55.47
CA GLU A 388 50.52 26.07 54.50
C GLU A 388 50.76 26.57 53.07
N THR A 389 50.25 27.76 52.70
CA THR A 389 50.52 28.35 51.38
C THR A 389 51.97 28.76 51.22
N GLN A 390 52.59 29.37 52.24
CA GLN A 390 54.00 29.71 52.23
C GLN A 390 54.89 28.46 52.20
N PHE A 391 54.54 27.43 52.99
CA PHE A 391 55.22 26.14 52.97
C PHE A 391 55.07 25.44 51.62
N LYS A 392 53.89 25.47 50.98
CA LYS A 392 53.70 24.97 49.62
C LYS A 392 54.55 25.73 48.60
N GLU A 393 54.74 27.04 48.76
CA GLU A 393 55.64 27.82 47.92
C GLU A 393 57.11 27.45 48.16
N SER A 394 57.54 27.29 49.42
CA SER A 394 58.89 26.80 49.76
C SER A 394 59.13 25.38 49.22
N CYS A 395 58.18 24.47 49.38
CA CYS A 395 58.26 23.13 48.81
C CYS A 395 58.25 23.13 47.28
N LYS A 396 57.52 24.06 46.62
CA LYS A 396 57.59 24.24 45.16
C LYS A 396 58.97 24.73 44.72
N GLN A 397 59.57 25.66 45.45
CA GLN A 397 60.92 26.16 45.17
C GLN A 397 61.96 25.05 45.38
N GLU A 398 61.86 24.28 46.45
CA GLU A 398 62.69 23.08 46.65
C GLU A 398 62.44 22.02 45.59
N LEU A 399 61.19 21.79 45.16
CA LEU A 399 60.89 20.88 44.06
C LEU A 399 61.55 21.33 42.76
N VAL A 400 61.53 22.61 42.43
CA VAL A 400 62.20 23.16 41.23
C VAL A 400 63.72 23.02 41.36
N ARG A 401 64.28 23.22 42.55
CA ARG A 401 65.70 23.01 42.83
C ARG A 401 66.09 21.53 42.66
N LEU A 402 65.35 20.63 43.29
CA LEU A 402 65.56 19.18 43.18
C LEU A 402 65.31 18.69 41.76
N GLN A 403 64.36 19.26 41.02
CA GLN A 403 64.15 18.96 39.60
C GLN A 403 65.34 19.40 38.75
N LYS A 404 65.94 20.56 39.02
CA LYS A 404 67.19 20.99 38.36
C LYS A 404 68.36 20.06 38.71
N GLU A 405 68.52 19.69 39.98
CA GLU A 405 69.52 18.71 40.41
C GLU A 405 69.26 17.34 39.73
N ILE A 406 68.00 16.90 39.60
CA ILE A 406 67.63 15.69 38.83
C ILE A 406 67.93 15.83 37.34
N GLU A 407 67.70 16.99 36.73
CA GLU A 407 68.06 17.24 35.32
C GLU A 407 69.58 17.20 35.11
N GLU A 408 70.36 17.71 36.07
CA GLU A 408 71.82 17.61 36.10
C GLU A 408 72.27 16.14 36.30
N PHE A 409 71.64 15.38 37.19
CA PHE A 409 71.87 13.95 37.35
C PHE A 409 71.46 13.12 36.13
N LYS A 410 70.41 13.51 35.37
CA LYS A 410 70.02 12.86 34.10
C LYS A 410 71.04 13.08 32.98
N GLN A 411 71.79 14.18 33.00
CA GLN A 411 72.87 14.42 32.03
C GLN A 411 74.09 13.54 32.32
N ILE A 412 74.29 13.14 33.58
CA ILE A 412 75.19 12.06 33.96
C ILE A 412 74.51 10.72 33.61
N LYS A 413 74.56 10.35 32.33
CA LYS A 413 74.12 9.03 31.85
C LYS A 413 75.03 7.95 32.44
N THR A 414 74.75 7.54 33.67
CA THR A 414 74.99 6.16 34.07
C THR A 414 74.01 5.29 33.27
N PRO A 415 74.46 4.20 32.62
CA PRO A 415 73.55 3.24 32.02
C PRO A 415 72.87 2.51 33.17
N THR A 416 71.82 3.11 33.71
CA THR A 416 70.87 2.39 34.56
C THR A 416 70.22 1.38 33.64
N GLU A 417 70.66 0.12 33.73
CA GLU A 417 69.99 -0.99 33.08
C GLU A 417 68.49 -0.89 33.39
N PRO A 418 67.64 -0.59 32.40
CA PRO A 418 66.23 -0.44 32.67
C PRO A 418 65.69 -1.81 33.04
N ASN A 419 65.21 -1.94 34.27
CA ASN A 419 64.58 -3.14 34.79
C ASN A 419 63.70 -3.76 33.69
N PRO A 420 64.01 -4.97 33.20
CA PRO A 420 63.35 -5.56 32.03
C PRO A 420 61.83 -5.76 32.26
N GLN A 421 61.39 -5.76 33.52
CA GLN A 421 59.98 -5.79 33.92
C GLN A 421 59.23 -4.50 33.55
N LEU A 422 59.79 -3.31 33.78
CA LEU A 422 59.15 -2.03 33.45
C LEU A 422 59.02 -1.83 31.94
N LYS A 423 60.01 -2.28 31.15
CA LYS A 423 59.92 -2.27 29.68
C LYS A 423 58.77 -3.13 29.17
N LYS A 424 58.61 -4.34 29.73
CA LYS A 424 57.49 -5.24 29.40
C LYS A 424 56.13 -4.64 29.78
N GLU A 425 56.04 -3.96 30.92
CA GLU A 425 54.80 -3.27 31.32
C GLU A 425 54.45 -2.10 30.39
N ILE A 426 55.43 -1.28 30.01
CA ILE A 426 55.25 -0.20 29.03
C ILE A 426 54.83 -0.75 27.67
N GLU A 427 55.44 -1.86 27.24
CA GLU A 427 55.10 -2.53 25.98
C GLU A 427 53.67 -3.06 26.01
N ASN A 428 53.27 -3.76 27.09
CA ASN A 428 51.90 -4.23 27.32
C ASN A 428 50.87 -3.08 27.33
N VAL A 429 51.19 -1.96 27.97
CA VAL A 429 50.30 -0.78 27.97
C VAL A 429 50.26 -0.12 26.59
N SER A 430 51.36 -0.09 25.85
CA SER A 430 51.41 0.42 24.48
C SER A 430 50.55 -0.42 23.53
N GLU A 431 50.55 -1.74 23.71
CA GLU A 431 49.71 -2.67 22.95
C GLU A 431 48.23 -2.47 23.29
N LYS A 432 47.88 -2.32 24.57
CA LYS A 432 46.52 -1.96 24.99
C LYS A 432 46.07 -0.65 24.38
N ILE A 433 46.93 0.37 24.34
CA ILE A 433 46.62 1.66 23.70
C ILE A 433 46.41 1.49 22.19
N LYS A 434 47.24 0.70 21.50
CA LYS A 434 47.06 0.41 20.07
C LYS A 434 45.72 -0.29 19.81
N LEU A 435 45.36 -1.29 20.63
CA LEU A 435 44.08 -1.99 20.54
C LEU A 435 42.89 -1.06 20.78
N LEU A 436 42.98 -0.17 21.79
CA LEU A 436 41.94 0.82 22.06
C LEU A 436 41.79 1.84 20.93
N ARG A 437 42.90 2.30 20.32
CA ARG A 437 42.87 3.18 19.15
C ARG A 437 42.21 2.50 17.95
N LEU A 438 42.50 1.22 17.72
CA LEU A 438 41.83 0.43 16.67
C LEU A 438 40.33 0.29 16.94
N SER A 439 39.93 0.06 18.20
CA SER A 439 38.52 0.01 18.60
C SER A 439 37.81 1.35 18.37
N LEU A 440 38.46 2.47 18.74
CA LEU A 440 37.95 3.83 18.50
C LEU A 440 37.79 4.11 17.00
N ALA A 441 38.78 3.74 16.18
CA ALA A 441 38.71 3.91 14.73
C ALA A 441 37.51 3.13 14.12
N LYS A 442 37.28 1.89 14.57
CA LYS A 442 36.10 1.10 14.18
C LYS A 442 34.79 1.78 14.58
N LYS A 443 34.72 2.34 15.80
CA LYS A 443 33.54 3.08 16.26
C LYS A 443 33.30 4.36 15.45
N ASN A 444 34.35 5.13 15.14
CA ASN A 444 34.25 6.31 14.30
C ASN A 444 33.79 5.99 12.87
N GLN A 445 34.26 4.87 12.31
CA GLN A 445 33.81 4.42 10.99
C GLN A 445 32.30 4.08 11.01
N ILE A 446 31.80 3.48 12.09
CA ILE A 446 30.37 3.20 12.26
C ILE A 446 29.58 4.51 12.40
N VAL A 447 30.07 5.48 13.18
CA VAL A 447 29.42 6.79 13.35
C VAL A 447 29.30 7.52 12.02
N LEU A 448 30.36 7.54 11.21
CA LEU A 448 30.32 8.12 9.86
C LEU A 448 29.30 7.41 8.97
N LYS A 449 29.24 6.08 9.03
CA LYS A 449 28.26 5.31 8.27
C LYS A 449 26.82 5.64 8.69
N LEU A 450 26.59 5.81 10.00
CA LEU A 450 25.29 6.21 10.53
C LEU A 450 24.93 7.65 10.15
N GLN A 451 25.89 8.58 10.09
CA GLN A 451 25.67 9.94 9.63
C GLN A 451 25.29 9.98 8.14
N MET A 452 26.00 9.24 7.29
CA MET A 452 25.63 9.13 5.87
C MET A 452 24.22 8.56 5.71
N GLN A 453 23.86 7.52 6.47
CA GLN A 453 22.51 6.97 6.47
C GLN A 453 21.44 7.94 7.01
N LEU A 454 21.83 8.88 7.87
CA LEU A 454 20.92 9.91 8.38
C LEU A 454 20.73 11.03 7.36
N ASP A 455 21.80 11.41 6.65
CA ASP A 455 21.75 12.41 5.58
C ASP A 455 20.97 11.90 4.34
N ASP A 456 20.95 10.58 4.12
CA ASP A 456 20.08 9.95 3.11
C ASP A 456 18.58 10.12 3.42
N VAL A 457 18.21 10.46 4.66
CA VAL A 457 16.82 10.74 5.04
C VAL A 457 16.49 12.20 4.77
N PRO A 458 15.55 12.52 3.87
CA PRO A 458 15.28 13.90 3.50
C PRO A 458 14.84 14.73 4.70
N ASN A 459 15.43 15.90 4.86
CA ASN A 459 15.10 16.78 5.97
C ASN A 459 13.68 17.37 5.78
N ARG A 460 13.06 17.84 6.86
CA ARG A 460 11.71 18.44 6.85
C ARG A 460 11.57 19.56 5.81
N ALA A 461 12.64 20.33 5.59
CA ALA A 461 12.69 21.38 4.57
C ALA A 461 12.61 20.81 3.15
N GLU A 462 13.37 19.75 2.84
CA GLU A 462 13.37 19.06 1.54
C GLU A 462 12.03 18.37 1.30
N MET A 463 11.47 17.71 2.31
CA MET A 463 10.12 17.15 2.22
C MET A 463 9.06 18.21 1.89
N THR A 464 9.18 19.40 2.47
CA THR A 464 8.29 20.53 2.15
C THR A 464 8.48 21.01 0.72
N GLN A 465 9.72 21.04 0.22
CA GLN A 465 10.01 21.39 -1.17
C GLN A 465 9.43 20.35 -2.14
N TYR A 466 9.62 19.05 -1.87
CA TYR A 466 9.02 17.98 -2.65
C TYR A 466 7.50 18.07 -2.66
N GLN A 467 6.87 18.32 -1.51
CA GLN A 467 5.43 18.50 -1.41
C GLN A 467 4.93 19.66 -2.28
N LYS A 468 5.61 20.81 -2.26
CA LYS A 468 5.28 21.95 -3.15
C LYS A 468 5.45 21.56 -4.61
N ARG A 469 6.54 20.87 -4.95
CA ARG A 469 6.83 20.43 -6.32
C ARG A 469 5.77 19.44 -6.82
N PHE A 470 5.29 18.53 -5.97
CA PHE A 470 4.20 17.63 -6.31
C PHE A 470 2.90 18.40 -6.57
N LEU A 471 2.54 19.39 -5.74
CA LEU A 471 1.36 20.22 -5.97
C LEU A 471 1.44 21.00 -7.29
N GLU A 472 2.61 21.55 -7.62
CA GLU A 472 2.85 22.19 -8.91
C GLU A 472 2.67 21.22 -10.07
N LEU A 473 3.23 20.01 -9.95
CA LEU A 473 3.10 18.98 -10.97
C LEU A 473 1.63 18.55 -11.15
N TYR A 474 0.90 18.34 -10.07
CA TYR A 474 -0.54 18.04 -10.12
C TYR A 474 -1.32 19.15 -10.81
N ASN A 475 -1.02 20.41 -10.53
CA ASN A 475 -1.64 21.55 -11.20
C ASN A 475 -1.32 21.59 -12.70
N GLN A 476 -0.08 21.30 -13.09
CA GLN A 476 0.32 21.21 -14.49
C GLN A 476 -0.40 20.07 -15.23
N VAL A 477 -0.46 18.89 -14.63
CA VAL A 477 -1.19 17.74 -15.18
C VAL A 477 -2.68 18.05 -15.32
N ALA A 478 -3.29 18.68 -14.30
CA ALA A 478 -4.69 19.10 -14.37
C ALA A 478 -4.95 20.15 -15.47
N ALA A 479 -4.04 21.13 -15.63
CA ALA A 479 -4.12 22.12 -16.71
C ALA A 479 -4.02 21.46 -18.08
N LYS A 480 -3.05 20.55 -18.29
CA LYS A 480 -2.91 19.79 -19.53
C LYS A 480 -4.10 18.89 -19.82
N HIS A 481 -4.63 18.20 -18.81
CA HIS A 481 -5.84 17.40 -18.97
C HIS A 481 -7.04 18.27 -19.41
N LYS A 482 -7.17 19.48 -18.86
CA LYS A 482 -8.21 20.44 -19.27
C LYS A 482 -8.01 20.90 -20.73
N GLU A 483 -6.79 21.25 -21.12
CA GLU A 483 -6.46 21.60 -22.52
C GLU A 483 -6.79 20.45 -23.47
N THR A 484 -6.35 19.22 -23.16
CA THR A 484 -6.65 18.02 -23.96
C THR A 484 -8.15 17.82 -24.12
N LYS A 485 -8.93 17.96 -23.04
CA LYS A 485 -10.39 17.85 -23.10
C LYS A 485 -11.03 18.94 -23.98
N GLN A 486 -10.49 20.15 -23.96
CA GLN A 486 -10.93 21.23 -24.85
C GLN A 486 -10.63 20.91 -26.31
N TYR A 487 -9.45 20.37 -26.62
CA TYR A 487 -9.11 19.93 -27.98
C TYR A 487 -10.02 18.81 -28.48
N TYR A 488 -10.29 17.79 -27.66
CA TYR A 488 -11.25 16.74 -28.03
C TYR A 488 -12.66 17.28 -28.25
N SER A 489 -13.11 18.22 -27.42
CA SER A 489 -14.41 18.86 -27.60
C SER A 489 -14.46 19.64 -28.91
N LEU A 490 -13.42 20.43 -29.21
CA LEU A 490 -13.32 21.16 -30.47
C LEU A 490 -13.31 20.22 -31.67
N TYR A 491 -12.49 19.17 -31.63
CA TYR A 491 -12.43 18.15 -32.66
C TYR A 491 -13.80 17.52 -32.93
N ASN A 492 -14.49 17.05 -31.88
CA ASN A 492 -15.82 16.46 -32.00
C ASN A 492 -16.82 17.45 -32.61
N THR A 493 -16.82 18.71 -32.18
CA THR A 493 -17.72 19.72 -32.77
C THR A 493 -17.42 20.02 -34.23
N LEU A 494 -16.15 19.99 -34.64
CA LEU A 494 -15.75 20.18 -36.04
C LEU A 494 -16.13 18.96 -36.88
N GLU A 495 -15.95 17.76 -36.33
CA GLU A 495 -16.33 16.51 -36.98
C GLU A 495 -17.85 16.42 -37.18
N ASP A 496 -18.63 16.81 -36.18
CA ASP A 496 -20.10 16.91 -36.29
C ASP A 496 -20.49 17.92 -37.38
N LYS A 497 -19.90 19.12 -37.39
CA LYS A 497 -20.13 20.12 -38.46
C LYS A 497 -19.79 19.58 -39.83
N ARG A 498 -18.64 18.90 -39.97
CA ARG A 498 -18.20 18.27 -41.21
C ARG A 498 -19.19 17.19 -41.65
N MET A 499 -19.70 16.39 -40.72
CA MET A 499 -20.72 15.37 -40.99
C MET A 499 -22.03 16.01 -41.50
N TYR A 500 -22.51 17.09 -40.86
CA TYR A 500 -23.71 17.79 -41.31
C TYR A 500 -23.53 18.44 -42.69
N LEU A 501 -22.41 19.12 -42.93
CA LEU A 501 -22.08 19.69 -44.24
C LEU A 501 -22.01 18.61 -45.32
N LYS A 502 -21.45 17.43 -45.01
CA LYS A 502 -21.42 16.30 -45.96
C LYS A 502 -22.83 15.77 -46.27
N LYS A 503 -23.72 15.73 -45.27
CA LYS A 503 -25.13 15.38 -45.47
C LYS A 503 -25.86 16.42 -46.32
N GLU A 504 -25.63 17.71 -46.09
CA GLU A 504 -26.20 18.79 -46.89
C GLU A 504 -25.74 18.71 -48.35
N LEU A 505 -24.45 18.48 -48.59
CA LEU A 505 -23.91 18.26 -49.94
C LEU A 505 -24.52 17.03 -50.61
N SER A 506 -24.65 15.92 -49.89
CA SER A 506 -25.30 14.72 -50.42
C SER A 506 -26.77 14.96 -50.77
N LEU A 507 -27.48 15.74 -49.95
CA LEU A 507 -28.87 16.10 -50.19
C LEU A 507 -29.00 17.01 -51.43
N LEU A 508 -28.15 18.03 -51.53
CA LEU A 508 -28.09 18.94 -52.67
C LEU A 508 -27.75 18.20 -53.97
N ASN A 509 -26.79 17.27 -53.93
CA ASN A 509 -26.45 16.44 -55.09
C ASN A 509 -27.63 15.56 -55.51
N SER A 510 -28.32 14.90 -54.57
CA SER A 510 -29.51 14.10 -54.88
C SER A 510 -30.65 14.94 -55.46
N ILE A 511 -30.86 16.15 -54.97
CA ILE A 511 -31.84 17.09 -55.54
C ILE A 511 -31.44 17.49 -56.95
N SER A 512 -30.15 17.79 -57.19
CA SER A 512 -29.63 18.18 -58.50
C SER A 512 -29.71 17.05 -59.52
N GLU A 513 -29.42 15.81 -59.12
CA GLU A 513 -29.45 14.62 -60.00
C GLU A 513 -30.89 14.23 -60.36
N ASN A 514 -31.82 14.33 -59.41
CA ASN A 514 -33.23 13.95 -59.63
C ASN A 514 -34.05 15.04 -60.34
N TYR A 515 -33.58 16.29 -60.33
CA TYR A 515 -34.26 17.43 -60.96
C TYR A 515 -34.55 17.27 -62.47
N PRO A 516 -33.58 16.89 -63.33
CA PRO A 516 -33.83 16.74 -64.76
C PRO A 516 -34.86 15.66 -65.07
N GLU A 517 -34.83 14.51 -64.38
CA GLU A 517 -35.79 13.41 -64.58
C GLU A 517 -37.20 13.79 -64.11
N ALA A 518 -37.30 14.48 -62.97
CA ALA A 518 -38.57 14.96 -62.43
C ALA A 518 -39.25 16.01 -63.33
N MET A 519 -38.48 16.76 -64.13
CA MET A 519 -39.03 17.79 -65.01
C MET A 519 -39.54 17.26 -66.37
N MET A 520 -39.32 15.99 -66.69
CA MET A 520 -39.76 15.36 -67.95
C MET A 520 -41.26 15.02 -68.00
N SER A 521 -41.94 14.89 -66.85
CA SER A 521 -43.36 14.55 -66.77
C SER A 521 -44.07 15.32 -65.66
N ALA A 522 -45.35 15.65 -65.86
CA ALA A 522 -46.16 16.36 -64.86
C ALA A 522 -46.36 15.51 -63.58
N SER A 523 -46.52 14.20 -63.72
CA SER A 523 -46.65 13.27 -62.58
C SER A 523 -45.33 13.18 -61.78
N ALA A 524 -44.20 13.10 -62.47
CA ALA A 524 -42.88 13.03 -61.83
C ALA A 524 -42.53 14.32 -61.09
N ARG A 525 -43.01 15.47 -61.58
CA ARG A 525 -42.85 16.77 -60.91
C ARG A 525 -43.61 16.81 -59.58
N GLU A 526 -44.82 16.27 -59.54
CA GLU A 526 -45.65 16.24 -58.32
C GLU A 526 -45.06 15.27 -57.27
N GLU A 527 -44.55 14.12 -57.71
CA GLU A 527 -43.82 13.19 -56.85
C GLU A 527 -42.53 13.79 -56.28
N PHE A 528 -41.75 14.50 -57.10
CA PHE A 528 -40.56 15.21 -56.65
C PHE A 528 -40.87 16.32 -55.63
N MET A 529 -41.95 17.07 -55.84
CA MET A 529 -42.41 18.07 -54.86
C MET A 529 -42.82 17.43 -53.53
N GLY A 530 -43.49 16.27 -53.58
CA GLY A 530 -43.80 15.49 -52.37
C GLY A 530 -42.55 14.98 -51.65
N GLN A 531 -41.54 14.53 -52.39
CA GLN A 531 -40.24 14.15 -51.81
C GLN A 531 -39.51 15.34 -51.18
N PHE A 532 -39.53 16.50 -51.83
CA PHE A 532 -38.92 17.72 -51.31
C PHE A 532 -39.59 18.20 -50.02
N GLN A 533 -40.92 18.16 -49.95
CA GLN A 533 -41.66 18.47 -48.72
C GLN A 533 -41.29 17.53 -47.57
N ARG A 534 -41.20 16.21 -47.83
CA ARG A 534 -40.75 15.23 -46.82
C ARG A 534 -39.33 15.49 -46.32
N ILE A 535 -38.42 15.90 -47.21
CA ILE A 535 -37.05 16.28 -46.84
C ILE A 535 -37.07 17.49 -45.90
N VAL A 536 -37.82 18.54 -46.26
CA VAL A 536 -37.95 19.75 -45.43
C VAL A 536 -38.54 19.42 -44.06
N GLU A 537 -39.60 18.62 -44.01
CA GLU A 537 -40.21 18.15 -42.76
C GLU A 537 -39.21 17.35 -41.91
N GLY A 538 -38.43 16.45 -42.54
CA GLY A 538 -37.39 15.68 -41.86
C GLY A 538 -36.29 16.56 -41.25
N VAL A 539 -35.87 17.62 -41.96
CA VAL A 539 -34.90 18.61 -41.44
C VAL A 539 -35.49 19.40 -40.28
N GLN A 540 -36.76 19.83 -40.38
CA GLN A 540 -37.44 20.54 -39.29
C GLN A 540 -37.60 19.68 -38.03
N GLN A 541 -37.99 18.41 -38.19
CA GLN A 541 -38.08 17.47 -37.06
C GLN A 541 -36.71 17.21 -36.41
N ASN A 542 -35.66 17.08 -37.22
CA ASN A 542 -34.31 16.92 -36.68
C ASN A 542 -33.85 18.16 -35.92
N ARG A 543 -34.16 19.37 -36.41
CA ARG A 543 -33.88 20.61 -35.67
C ARG A 543 -34.55 20.61 -34.29
N LEU A 544 -35.84 20.28 -34.22
CA LEU A 544 -36.59 20.21 -32.97
C LEU A 544 -35.99 19.19 -31.98
N LYS A 545 -35.57 18.01 -32.47
CA LYS A 545 -34.90 17.00 -31.64
C LYS A 545 -33.58 17.53 -31.05
N ILE A 546 -32.77 18.21 -31.84
CA ILE A 546 -31.50 18.79 -31.38
C ILE A 546 -31.75 19.95 -30.40
N GLU A 547 -32.74 20.81 -30.64
CA GLU A 547 -33.15 21.88 -29.72
C GLU A 547 -33.58 21.31 -28.35
N PHE A 548 -34.36 20.22 -28.37
CA PHE A 548 -34.74 19.51 -27.15
C PHE A 548 -33.51 18.97 -26.38
N GLN A 549 -32.59 18.29 -27.07
CA GLN A 549 -31.36 17.79 -26.47
C GLN A 549 -30.49 18.91 -25.88
N ILE A 550 -30.37 20.05 -26.57
CA ILE A 550 -29.67 21.24 -26.05
C ILE A 550 -30.32 21.73 -24.77
N SER A 551 -31.66 21.74 -24.69
CA SER A 551 -32.38 22.16 -23.49
C SER A 551 -32.11 21.25 -22.29
N GLU A 552 -32.03 19.93 -22.49
CA GLU A 552 -31.70 18.97 -21.44
C GLU A 552 -30.26 19.12 -20.96
N VAL A 553 -29.31 19.26 -21.90
CA VAL A 553 -27.90 19.47 -21.57
C VAL A 553 -27.70 20.79 -20.82
N LYS A 554 -28.40 21.86 -21.20
CA LYS A 554 -28.39 23.15 -20.47
C LYS A 554 -28.89 22.99 -19.04
N ARG A 555 -30.05 22.33 -18.84
CA ARG A 555 -30.57 22.06 -17.48
C ARG A 555 -29.59 21.24 -16.65
N ARG A 556 -28.95 20.22 -17.24
CA ARG A 556 -27.94 19.42 -16.56
C ARG A 556 -26.72 20.26 -16.16
N ARG A 557 -26.25 21.14 -17.06
CA ARG A 557 -25.16 22.09 -16.77
C ARG A 557 -25.51 23.03 -15.62
N GLU A 558 -26.72 23.58 -15.62
CA GLU A 558 -27.21 24.47 -14.57
C GLU A 558 -27.27 23.76 -13.21
N ARG A 559 -27.80 22.53 -13.15
CA ARG A 559 -27.78 21.71 -11.93
C ARG A 559 -26.36 21.44 -11.42
N LEU A 560 -25.42 21.09 -12.32
CA LEU A 560 -24.03 20.87 -11.92
C LEU A 560 -23.37 22.16 -11.44
N ASN A 561 -23.64 23.29 -12.09
CA ASN A 561 -23.13 24.59 -11.66
C ASN A 561 -23.67 25.02 -10.29
N SER A 562 -24.95 24.76 -9.98
CA SER A 562 -25.48 25.05 -8.65
C SER A 562 -24.80 24.19 -7.59
N THR A 563 -24.66 22.88 -7.83
CA THR A 563 -23.94 22.00 -6.89
C THR A 563 -22.48 22.41 -6.69
N LEU A 564 -21.80 22.88 -7.75
CA LEU A 564 -20.44 23.39 -7.65
C LEU A 564 -20.40 24.66 -6.81
N HIS A 565 -21.36 25.56 -6.97
CA HIS A 565 -21.47 26.78 -6.17
C HIS A 565 -21.62 26.45 -4.68
N ASP A 566 -22.53 25.53 -4.34
CA ASP A 566 -22.77 25.09 -2.96
C ASP A 566 -21.49 24.50 -2.32
N LEU A 567 -20.75 23.68 -3.09
CA LEU A 567 -19.48 23.10 -2.62
C LEU A 567 -18.39 24.16 -2.44
N LEU A 568 -18.32 25.18 -3.31
CA LEU A 568 -17.37 26.29 -3.15
C LEU A 568 -17.70 27.15 -1.93
N GLU A 569 -18.98 27.37 -1.62
CA GLU A 569 -19.38 28.05 -0.40
C GLU A 569 -18.99 27.24 0.84
N LEU A 570 -19.22 25.93 0.83
CA LEU A 570 -18.78 25.04 1.91
C LEU A 570 -17.26 25.06 2.10
N GLN A 571 -16.50 25.07 1.01
CA GLN A 571 -15.04 25.20 1.07
C GLN A 571 -14.62 26.55 1.68
N ARG A 572 -15.29 27.65 1.29
CA ARG A 572 -15.03 28.99 1.86
C ARG A 572 -15.36 29.03 3.34
N SER A 573 -16.48 28.47 3.76
CA SER A 573 -16.84 28.40 5.18
C SER A 573 -15.85 27.57 5.98
N TYR A 574 -15.40 26.42 5.44
CA TYR A 574 -14.39 25.58 6.08
C TYR A 574 -13.03 26.27 6.20
N ALA A 575 -12.60 26.99 5.17
CA ALA A 575 -11.37 27.78 5.22
C ALA A 575 -11.47 28.91 6.25
N ALA A 576 -12.63 29.56 6.36
CA ALA A 576 -12.88 30.60 7.36
C ALA A 576 -12.84 30.03 8.79
N THR A 577 -13.49 28.90 9.05
CA THR A 577 -13.48 28.27 10.38
C THR A 577 -12.08 27.76 10.76
N LEU A 578 -11.33 27.19 9.82
CA LEU A 578 -9.93 26.82 10.06
C LEU A 578 -9.06 28.03 10.41
N LYS A 579 -9.24 29.15 9.71
CA LYS A 579 -8.52 30.39 10.02
C LYS A 579 -8.88 30.91 11.42
N GLN A 580 -10.15 30.87 11.79
CA GLN A 580 -10.60 31.24 13.14
C GLN A 580 -10.00 30.30 14.20
N LEU A 581 -10.02 28.99 13.96
CA LEU A 581 -9.42 28.01 14.86
C LEU A 581 -7.92 28.25 15.04
N SER A 582 -7.18 28.51 13.96
CA SER A 582 -5.75 28.82 14.02
C SER A 582 -5.48 30.09 14.83
N LEU A 583 -6.32 31.11 14.72
CA LEU A 583 -6.20 32.34 15.52
C LEU A 583 -6.45 32.05 17.01
N GLU A 584 -7.46 31.26 17.35
CA GLU A 584 -7.73 30.87 18.74
C GLU A 584 -6.61 29.98 19.32
N CYS A 585 -6.06 29.05 18.54
CA CYS A 585 -4.88 28.28 18.95
C CYS A 585 -3.68 29.18 19.24
N SER A 586 -3.41 30.17 18.37
CA SER A 586 -2.32 31.13 18.59
C SER A 586 -2.54 32.00 19.84
N LYS A 587 -3.79 32.44 20.10
CA LYS A 587 -4.13 33.15 21.34
C LYS A 587 -3.90 32.26 22.57
N TYR A 588 -4.29 30.99 22.51
CA TYR A 588 -4.09 30.04 23.60
C TYR A 588 -2.60 29.78 23.88
N GLU A 589 -1.79 29.62 22.84
CA GLU A 589 -0.33 29.51 22.95
C GLU A 589 0.31 30.76 23.59
N ALA A 590 -0.13 31.96 23.17
CA ALA A 590 0.33 33.21 23.77
C ALA A 590 -0.04 33.33 25.27
N LEU A 591 -1.23 32.89 25.66
CA LEU A 591 -1.66 32.85 27.07
C LEU A 591 -0.85 31.83 27.90
N LEU A 592 -0.47 30.70 27.31
CA LEU A 592 0.41 29.72 27.95
C LEU A 592 1.83 30.28 28.15
N ALA A 593 2.38 30.94 27.12
CA ALA A 593 3.70 31.58 27.19
C ALA A 593 3.72 32.76 28.20
N GLY A 594 2.61 33.51 28.30
CA GLY A 594 2.47 34.57 29.31
C GLY A 594 2.50 34.04 30.75
N LYS A 595 1.95 32.84 31.00
CA LYS A 595 1.99 32.20 32.32
C LYS A 595 3.37 31.67 32.71
N SER A 596 4.23 31.32 31.75
CA SER A 596 5.60 30.87 32.03
C SER A 596 6.55 32.01 32.42
N ASN A 597 6.27 33.26 32.02
CA ASN A 597 7.09 34.43 32.38
C ASN A 597 6.77 35.05 33.75
N THR A 598 5.77 34.52 34.46
CA THR A 598 5.35 34.97 35.81
C THR A 598 5.75 34.00 36.93
N ARG A 599 6.61 33.03 36.64
CA ARG A 599 7.36 32.24 37.63
C ARG A 599 8.82 32.64 37.56
#